data_AF-A0A651DNP4-F1
#
_entry.id   AF-A0A651DNP4-F1
#
_cell.length_a   1.000
_cell.length_b   1.000
_cell.length_c   1.000
_cell.angle_alpha   90.00
_cell.angle_beta   90.00
_cell.angle_gamma   90.00
#
_symmetry.space_group_name_H-M   'P 1'
#
loop_
_entity.id
_entity.type
_entity.pdbx_description
1 polymer ?
#
loop_
_entity_poly.entity_id
_entity_poly.type
_entity_poly.pdbx_seq_one_letter_code
_entity_poly.pdbx_strand_id
1 'polypeptide(L)'
;MRGWVRYAIPASGLTALVVAVGWLTLGADAQRGVFLAAGIALPLQLAIFALLRAQRTGSMGFLAVWVGSTLLRLMAVGGLAWWVVGRQDVDPMWALLTLAGLLFVLLMLELVELRHTGIGLNEGSDRT
;
A
#
# COMPACT_ATOMS: atom_id res chain seq x y z
N MET A 1 1.46 9.08 -16.26
CA MET A 1 0.35 8.10 -16.10
C MET A 1 0.79 6.64 -16.20
N ARG A 2 1.53 6.22 -17.25
CA ARG A 2 1.91 4.81 -17.50
C ARG A 2 2.54 4.06 -16.30
N GLY A 3 3.48 4.67 -15.58
CA GLY A 3 4.07 4.05 -14.38
C GLY A 3 3.14 3.94 -13.16
N TRP A 4 2.11 4.79 -13.05
CA TRP A 4 1.12 4.69 -11.98
C TRP A 4 0.18 3.51 -12.23
N VAL A 5 -0.25 3.33 -13.48
CA VAL A 5 -1.06 2.18 -13.90
C VAL A 5 -0.30 0.85 -13.73
N ARG A 6 1.00 0.83 -14.07
CA ARG A 6 1.86 -0.36 -13.86
C ARG A 6 1.96 -0.79 -12.40
N TYR A 7 1.88 0.15 -11.45
CA TYR A 7 1.81 -0.16 -10.02
C TYR A 7 0.38 -0.51 -9.56
N ALA A 8 -0.61 0.24 -10.03
CA ALA A 8 -1.99 0.10 -9.60
C ALA A 8 -2.59 -1.27 -9.94
N ILE A 9 -2.24 -1.85 -11.09
CA ILE A 9 -2.70 -3.18 -11.51
C ILE A 9 -2.25 -4.28 -10.53
N PRO A 10 -0.94 -4.50 -10.29
CA PRO A 10 -0.48 -5.52 -9.36
C PRO A 10 -0.90 -5.22 -7.91
N ALA A 11 -0.94 -3.95 -7.49
CA ALA A 11 -1.43 -3.58 -6.16
C ALA A 11 -2.90 -3.98 -5.95
N SER A 12 -3.75 -3.68 -6.93
CA SER A 12 -5.17 -4.05 -6.90
C SER A 12 -5.36 -5.57 -7.00
N GLY A 13 -4.60 -6.24 -7.87
CA GLY A 13 -4.63 -7.70 -8.02
C GLY A 13 -4.23 -8.43 -6.74
N LEU A 14 -3.17 -8.00 -6.08
CA LEU A 14 -2.73 -8.55 -4.80
C LEU A 14 -3.79 -8.33 -3.71
N THR A 15 -4.34 -7.12 -3.63
CA THR A 15 -5.38 -6.79 -2.65
C THR A 15 -6.64 -7.64 -2.88
N ALA A 16 -7.08 -7.76 -4.13
CA ALA A 16 -8.21 -8.60 -4.51
C ALA A 16 -7.97 -10.07 -4.18
N LEU A 17 -6.75 -10.57 -4.40
CA LEU A 17 -6.37 -11.94 -4.04
C LEU A 17 -6.48 -12.16 -2.52
N VAL A 18 -5.95 -11.25 -1.70
CA VAL A 18 -6.05 -11.34 -0.23
C VAL A 18 -7.51 -11.33 0.23
N VAL A 19 -8.33 -10.46 -0.35
CA VAL A 19 -9.77 -10.40 -0.07
C VAL A 19 -10.47 -11.71 -0.47
N ALA A 20 -10.18 -12.25 -1.66
CA ALA A 20 -10.77 -13.50 -2.14
C ALA A 20 -10.39 -14.69 -1.26
N VAL A 21 -9.12 -14.81 -0.89
CA VAL A 21 -8.64 -15.87 0.01
C VAL A 21 -9.29 -15.73 1.39
N GLY A 22 -9.31 -14.51 1.94
CA GLY A 22 -9.99 -14.23 3.22
C GLY A 22 -11.47 -14.61 3.17
N TRP A 23 -12.17 -14.28 2.09
CA TRP A 23 -13.58 -14.63 1.92
C TRP A 23 -13.82 -16.15 1.89
N LEU A 24 -12.97 -16.91 1.20
CA LEU A 24 -13.13 -18.35 1.07
C LEU A 24 -12.72 -19.13 2.32
N THR A 25 -11.92 -18.55 3.21
CA THR A 25 -11.28 -19.27 4.33
C THR A 25 -11.72 -18.81 5.72
N LEU A 26 -12.24 -17.59 5.86
CA LEU A 26 -12.55 -16.99 7.16
C LEU A 26 -14.05 -16.94 7.44
N GLY A 27 -14.41 -16.89 8.72
CA GLY A 27 -15.79 -16.65 9.17
C GLY A 27 -16.24 -15.19 8.95
N ALA A 28 -17.55 -14.94 9.02
CA ALA A 28 -18.16 -13.67 8.65
C ALA A 28 -17.56 -12.43 9.36
N ASP A 29 -17.22 -12.53 10.64
CA ASP A 29 -16.66 -11.40 11.41
C ASP A 29 -15.21 -11.07 10.99
N ALA A 30 -14.44 -12.09 10.64
CA ALA A 30 -13.07 -11.94 10.13
C ALA A 30 -13.06 -11.43 8.68
N GLN A 31 -14.02 -11.86 7.85
CA GLN A 31 -14.19 -11.33 6.49
C GLN A 31 -14.40 -9.81 6.49
N ARG A 32 -15.24 -9.29 7.39
CA ARG A 32 -15.44 -7.83 7.52
C ARG A 32 -14.15 -7.11 7.85
N GLY A 33 -13.34 -7.66 8.75
CA GLY A 33 -12.02 -7.12 9.09
C GLY A 33 -11.10 -7.05 7.87
N VAL A 34 -11.03 -8.12 7.08
CA VAL A 34 -10.26 -8.18 5.83
C VAL A 34 -10.73 -7.15 4.82
N PHE A 35 -12.05 -7.02 4.61
CA PHE A 35 -12.62 -6.05 3.67
C PHE A 35 -12.35 -4.60 4.07
N LEU A 36 -12.52 -4.27 5.36
CA LEU A 36 -12.21 -2.95 5.89
C LEU A 36 -10.73 -2.62 5.72
N ALA A 37 -9.85 -3.56 6.07
CA ALA A 37 -8.41 -3.41 5.91
C ALA A 37 -8.00 -3.17 4.45
N ALA A 38 -8.53 -3.97 3.52
CA ALA A 38 -8.29 -3.80 2.08
C ALA A 38 -8.82 -2.46 1.55
N GLY A 39 -10.01 -2.06 2.01
CA GLY A 39 -10.64 -0.79 1.67
C GLY A 39 -9.85 0.44 2.14
N ILE A 40 -9.03 0.31 3.18
CA ILE A 40 -8.13 1.37 3.65
C ILE A 40 -6.78 1.28 2.94
N ALA A 41 -6.17 0.09 2.91
CA ALA A 41 -4.81 -0.12 2.45
C ALA A 41 -4.62 0.30 0.99
N LEU A 42 -5.52 -0.13 0.10
CA LEU A 42 -5.38 0.11 -1.34
C LEU A 42 -5.46 1.61 -1.71
N PRO A 43 -6.51 2.37 -1.36
CA PRO A 43 -6.57 3.78 -1.73
C PRO A 43 -5.47 4.60 -1.05
N LEU A 44 -5.15 4.29 0.21
CA LEU A 44 -4.07 4.96 0.93
C LEU A 44 -2.74 4.79 0.18
N GLN A 45 -2.43 3.57 -0.22
CA GLN A 45 -1.19 3.25 -0.90
C GLN A 45 -1.13 3.85 -2.31
N LEU A 46 -2.23 3.82 -3.07
CA LEU A 46 -2.30 4.44 -4.39
C LEU A 46 -2.09 5.97 -4.31
N ALA A 47 -2.63 6.60 -3.26
CA ALA A 47 -2.43 8.03 -3.01
C ALA A 47 -0.97 8.35 -2.65
N ILE A 48 -0.37 7.57 -1.72
CA ILE A 48 1.05 7.71 -1.35
C ILE A 48 1.95 7.55 -2.57
N PHE A 49 1.73 6.53 -3.40
CA PHE A 49 2.54 6.29 -4.59
C PHE A 49 2.43 7.44 -5.60
N ALA A 50 1.22 7.99 -5.79
CA ALA A 50 1.02 9.16 -6.64
C ALA A 50 1.79 10.39 -6.12
N LEU A 51 1.74 10.63 -4.81
CA LEU A 51 2.48 11.72 -4.14
C LEU A 51 3.99 11.57 -4.31
N LEU A 52 4.53 10.36 -4.10
CA LEU A 52 5.97 10.11 -4.24
C LEU A 52 6.46 10.28 -5.67
N ARG A 53 5.67 9.85 -6.66
CA ARG A 53 5.98 10.07 -8.07
C ARG A 53 5.91 11.53 -8.51
N ALA A 54 5.14 12.36 -7.81
CA ALA A 54 5.10 13.79 -8.07
C ALA A 54 6.37 14.51 -7.58
N GLN A 55 7.15 13.87 -6.69
CA GLN A 55 8.39 14.42 -6.18
C GLN A 55 9.60 13.90 -6.97
N ARG A 56 10.62 14.75 -7.12
CA ARG A 56 11.90 14.36 -7.73
C ARG A 56 12.70 13.50 -6.76
N THR A 57 13.17 12.33 -7.21
CA THR A 57 14.03 11.44 -6.41
C THR A 57 15.28 12.18 -5.94
N GLY A 58 15.63 12.04 -4.65
CA GLY A 58 16.77 12.72 -4.03
C GLY A 58 16.50 14.16 -3.58
N SER A 59 15.29 14.69 -3.78
CA SER A 59 14.91 16.00 -3.24
C SER A 59 14.48 15.93 -1.77
N MET A 60 14.57 17.06 -1.06
CA MET A 60 14.05 17.19 0.30
C MET A 60 12.53 16.94 0.36
N GLY A 61 11.79 17.28 -0.71
CA GLY A 61 10.36 17.00 -0.85
C GLY A 61 10.05 15.50 -0.94
N PHE A 62 10.89 14.72 -1.63
CA PHE A 62 10.76 13.26 -1.66
C PHE A 62 10.92 12.66 -0.26
N LEU A 63 11.93 13.11 0.49
CA LEU A 63 12.16 12.65 1.86
C LEU A 63 10.97 13.01 2.79
N ALA A 64 10.44 14.23 2.67
CA ALA A 64 9.29 14.69 3.43
C ALA A 64 8.04 13.86 3.15
N VAL A 65 7.74 13.58 1.87
CA VAL A 65 6.62 12.72 1.49
C VAL A 65 6.84 11.28 1.96
N TRP A 66 8.06 10.76 1.86
CA TRP A 66 8.38 9.40 2.30
C TRP A 66 8.18 9.25 3.83
N VAL A 67 8.73 10.16 4.63
CA VAL A 67 8.52 10.17 6.09
C VAL A 67 7.04 10.38 6.41
N GLY A 68 6.38 11.35 5.75
CA GLY A 68 4.96 11.63 5.94
C GLY A 68 4.07 10.42 5.62
N SER A 69 4.39 9.67 4.57
CA SER A 69 3.67 8.45 4.21
C SER A 69 3.84 7.34 5.25
N THR A 70 5.02 7.26 5.88
CA THR A 70 5.28 6.30 6.96
C THR A 70 4.42 6.63 8.18
N LEU A 71 4.35 7.91 8.57
CA LEU A 71 3.46 8.37 9.64
C LEU A 71 1.99 8.08 9.31
N LEU A 72 1.57 8.33 8.07
CA LEU A 72 0.20 8.09 7.64
C LEU A 72 -0.18 6.60 7.70
N ARG A 73 0.74 5.70 7.36
CA ARG A 73 0.55 4.24 7.52
C ARG A 73 0.38 3.85 8.98
N LEU A 74 1.23 4.38 9.86
CA LEU A 74 1.12 4.15 11.31
C LEU A 74 -0.20 4.69 11.85
N MET A 75 -0.63 5.87 11.40
CA MET A 75 -1.93 6.43 11.74
C MET A 75 -3.09 5.59 11.21
N ALA A 76 -2.99 5.00 10.02
CA ALA A 76 -4.02 4.11 9.49
C ALA A 76 -4.15 2.84 10.35
N VAL A 77 -3.03 2.23 10.74
CA VAL A 77 -3.02 1.04 11.61
C VAL A 77 -3.54 1.38 13.01
N GLY A 78 -2.99 2.42 13.65
CA GLY A 78 -3.41 2.86 14.98
C GLY A 78 -4.86 3.36 15.00
N GLY A 79 -5.29 4.06 13.95
CA GLY A 79 -6.65 4.55 13.79
C GLY A 79 -7.66 3.42 13.60
N LEU A 80 -7.32 2.40 12.80
CA LEU A 80 -8.16 1.20 12.68
C LEU A 80 -8.20 0.45 14.02
N ALA A 81 -7.07 0.29 14.70
CA ALA A 81 -7.01 -0.39 16.00
C ALA A 81 -7.91 0.31 17.03
N TRP A 82 -7.78 1.63 17.14
CA TRP A 82 -8.62 2.45 18.01
C TRP A 82 -10.11 2.29 17.70
N TRP A 83 -10.47 2.29 16.41
CA TRP A 83 -11.85 2.21 15.98
C TRP A 83 -12.47 0.81 16.19
N VAL A 84 -11.70 -0.27 16.00
CA VAL A 84 -12.19 -1.65 16.15
C VAL A 84 -12.22 -2.10 17.61
N VAL A 85 -11.41 -1.53 18.51
CA VAL A 85 -11.38 -1.91 19.95
C VAL A 85 -12.75 -1.85 20.64
N GLY A 86 -13.62 -0.94 20.21
CA GLY A 86 -14.98 -0.80 20.77
C GLY A 86 -16.06 -1.61 20.07
N ARG A 87 -15.72 -2.43 19.07
CA ARG A 87 -16.66 -3.10 18.17
C ARG A 87 -16.67 -4.61 18.37
N GLN A 88 -17.86 -5.20 18.38
CA GLN A 88 -18.06 -6.65 18.48
C GLN A 88 -18.33 -7.31 17.13
N ASP A 89 -18.60 -6.51 16.09
CA ASP A 89 -19.01 -6.93 14.76
C ASP A 89 -17.83 -7.18 13.79
N VAL A 90 -16.60 -6.92 14.25
CA VAL A 90 -15.37 -7.04 13.48
C VAL A 90 -14.30 -7.67 14.35
N ASP A 91 -13.64 -8.72 13.85
CA ASP A 91 -12.49 -9.30 14.55
C ASP A 91 -11.27 -8.36 14.44
N PRO A 92 -10.79 -7.77 15.55
CA PRO A 92 -9.67 -6.83 15.54
C PRO A 92 -8.37 -7.46 15.05
N MET A 93 -8.16 -8.75 15.34
CA MET A 93 -6.93 -9.45 15.01
C MET A 93 -6.78 -9.55 13.49
N TRP A 94 -7.81 -10.02 12.79
CA TRP A 94 -7.78 -10.14 11.33
C TRP A 94 -7.74 -8.79 10.63
N ALA A 95 -8.49 -7.80 11.12
CA ALA A 95 -8.48 -6.45 10.54
C ALA A 95 -7.07 -5.82 10.58
N LEU A 96 -6.40 -5.88 11.73
CA LEU A 96 -5.07 -5.29 11.91
C LEU A 96 -3.98 -6.08 11.18
N LEU A 97 -4.04 -7.41 11.24
CA LEU A 97 -3.10 -8.28 10.55
C LEU A 97 -3.16 -8.08 9.03
N THR A 98 -4.38 -8.05 8.47
CA THR A 98 -4.56 -7.81 7.04
C THR A 98 -4.12 -6.40 6.65
N LEU A 99 -4.45 -5.37 7.43
CA LEU A 99 -4.05 -4.00 7.13
C LEU A 99 -2.52 -3.86 7.14
N ALA A 100 -1.87 -4.31 8.20
CA ALA A 100 -0.42 -4.23 8.33
C ALA A 100 0.29 -5.06 7.24
N GLY A 101 -0.20 -6.29 6.97
CA GLY A 101 0.33 -7.16 5.94
C GLY A 101 0.20 -6.55 4.53
N LEU A 102 -0.97 -6.03 4.18
CA LEU A 102 -1.18 -5.37 2.89
C LEU A 102 -0.30 -4.12 2.74
N LEU A 103 -0.27 -3.25 3.76
CA LEU A 103 0.59 -2.07 3.71
C LEU A 103 2.06 -2.43 3.53
N PHE A 104 2.53 -3.48 4.20
CA PHE A 104 3.90 -3.95 4.07
C PHE A 104 4.21 -4.50 2.67
N VAL A 105 3.39 -5.40 2.14
CA VAL A 105 3.63 -5.99 0.82
C VAL A 105 3.52 -4.94 -0.29
N LEU A 106 2.55 -4.03 -0.18
CA LEU A 106 2.39 -2.97 -1.16
C LEU A 106 3.53 -1.93 -1.11
N LEU A 107 4.11 -1.70 0.08
CA LEU A 107 5.30 -0.88 0.26
C LEU A 107 6.52 -1.54 -0.40
N MET A 108 6.68 -2.86 -0.27
CA MET A 108 7.73 -3.60 -1.01
C MET A 108 7.55 -3.45 -2.53
N LEU A 109 6.32 -3.60 -3.03
CA LEU A 109 6.02 -3.42 -4.45
C LEU A 109 6.35 -1.99 -4.93
N GLU A 110 6.05 -0.99 -4.10
CA GLU A 110 6.38 0.41 -4.36
C GLU A 110 7.89 0.63 -4.45
N LEU A 111 8.66 0.09 -3.50
CA LEU A 111 10.13 0.20 -3.51
C LEU A 111 10.74 -0.45 -4.75
N VAL A 112 10.19 -1.59 -5.18
CA VAL A 112 10.62 -2.27 -6.41
C VAL A 112 10.37 -1.40 -7.64
N GLU A 113 9.20 -0.77 -7.76
CA GLU A 113 8.87 0.10 -8.90
C GLU A 113 9.68 1.42 -8.90
N LEU A 114 9.86 2.03 -7.73
CA LEU A 114 10.73 3.21 -7.59
C LEU A 114 12.17 2.87 -7.97
N ARG A 115 12.67 1.68 -7.60
CA ARG A 115 13.98 1.19 -8.01
C ARG A 115 14.08 1.01 -9.52
N HIS A 116 13.10 0.40 -10.16
CA HIS A 116 13.10 0.24 -11.62
C HIS A 116 13.07 1.58 -12.36
N THR A 117 12.40 2.59 -11.78
CA THR A 117 12.34 3.94 -12.36
C THR A 117 13.61 4.76 -12.08
N GLY A 118 14.36 4.43 -11.01
CA GLY A 118 15.59 5.10 -10.59
C GLY A 118 16.90 4.53 -11.17
N ILE A 119 16.87 3.29 -11.72
CA ILE A 119 18.03 2.63 -12.36
C ILE A 119 17.85 2.69 -13.88
N GLY A 120 17.73 3.92 -14.40
CA GLY A 120 17.94 4.25 -15.81
C GLY A 120 19.22 5.04 -15.98
N LEU A 121 20.30 4.64 -15.28
CA LEU A 121 21.63 5.14 -15.57
C LEU A 121 22.20 4.29 -16.69
N ASN A 122 22.52 4.95 -17.81
CA ASN A 122 23.52 4.49 -18.79
C ASN A 122 23.06 3.56 -19.94
N GLU A 123 22.00 3.92 -20.69
CA GLU A 123 22.06 3.78 -22.15
C GLU A 123 22.64 5.07 -22.75
N GLY A 124 23.87 5.39 -22.34
CA GLY A 124 24.73 6.31 -23.07
C GLY A 124 25.57 5.49 -24.05
N SER A 125 25.15 5.45 -25.30
CA SER A 125 26.01 5.26 -26.48
C SER A 125 25.11 5.47 -27.69
N ASP A 126 24.74 6.71 -28.04
CA ASP A 126 25.46 7.43 -29.09
C ASP A 126 26.55 6.57 -29.78
N ARG A 127 26.14 5.90 -30.85
CA ARG A 127 26.87 5.84 -32.12
C ARG A 127 25.80 6.02 -33.20
N THR A 128 25.58 7.28 -33.62
CA THR A 128 26.11 7.83 -34.89
C THR A 128 25.69 7.01 -36.09
#